data_AF-S4RIL4-F1
#
_entry.id   AF-S4RIL4-F1
#
_cell.length_a   1.000
_cell.length_b   1.000
_cell.length_c   1.000
_cell.angle_alpha   90.00
_cell.angle_beta   90.00
_cell.angle_gamma   90.00
#
_symmetry.space_group_name_H-M   'P 1'
#
loop_
_entity.id
_entity.type
_entity.pdbx_description
1 polymer ?
#
loop_
_entity_poly.entity_id
_entity_poly.type
_entity_poly.pdbx_seq_one_letter_code
_entity_poly.pdbx_strand_id
1 'polypeptide(L)'
;FGGEDIFMTEEQKKFHNAMKKLGSKKPQKPIPRPGNKLQGAVFDFVTKQVFDILIMILICLNMVTMMVETDNQSIEMENILFSINLVFIVVFTGECVLKMLALRQYYFTIGWNIFDFVVVILSIVGM
;
A
#
# COMPACT_ATOMS: atom_id res chain seq x y z
N PHE A 1 -22.04 -30.98 21.29
CA PHE A 1 -22.13 -29.64 21.91
C PHE A 1 -20.97 -29.52 22.88
N GLY A 2 -20.02 -28.61 22.65
CA GLY A 2 -18.95 -28.33 23.61
C GLY A 2 -17.55 -28.45 23.00
N GLY A 3 -16.73 -27.41 23.24
CA GLY A 3 -15.32 -27.37 22.90
C GLY A 3 -14.81 -25.96 22.64
N GLU A 4 -15.11 -25.41 21.46
CA GLU A 4 -14.36 -24.24 20.92
C GLU A 4 -14.91 -22.87 21.35
N ASP A 5 -16.14 -22.81 21.86
CA ASP A 5 -16.87 -21.56 22.05
C ASP A 5 -17.10 -21.17 23.52
N ILE A 6 -16.45 -21.85 24.48
CA ILE A 6 -16.70 -21.71 25.93
C ILE A 6 -16.27 -20.33 26.46
N PHE A 7 -15.28 -19.69 25.84
CA PHE A 7 -14.75 -18.38 26.25
C PHE A 7 -15.37 -17.19 25.50
N MET A 8 -16.27 -17.43 24.55
CA MET A 8 -16.83 -16.37 23.71
C MET A 8 -18.29 -16.10 24.05
N THR A 9 -18.64 -14.82 24.21
CA THR A 9 -20.04 -14.38 24.30
C THR A 9 -20.76 -14.60 22.98
N GLU A 10 -22.10 -14.63 23.00
CA GLU A 10 -22.91 -14.79 21.79
C GLU A 10 -22.66 -13.69 20.74
N GLU A 11 -22.31 -12.46 21.16
CA GLU A 11 -21.91 -11.40 20.23
C GLU A 11 -20.52 -11.63 19.62
N GLN A 12 -19.56 -12.10 20.41
CA GLN A 12 -18.22 -12.45 19.92
C GLN A 12 -18.27 -13.58 18.90
N LYS A 13 -19.15 -14.58 19.10
CA LYS A 13 -19.38 -15.66 18.13
C LYS A 13 -19.94 -15.13 16.81
N LYS A 14 -20.86 -14.15 16.86
CA LYS A 14 -21.37 -13.49 15.64
C LYS A 14 -20.25 -12.76 14.90
N PHE A 15 -19.41 -12.01 15.62
CA PHE A 15 -18.27 -11.30 15.03
C PHE A 15 -17.23 -12.27 14.45
N HIS A 16 -16.89 -13.34 15.18
CA HIS A 16 -15.99 -14.40 14.72
C HIS A 16 -16.50 -15.07 13.44
N ASN A 17 -17.78 -15.44 13.40
CA ASN A 17 -18.40 -16.03 12.21
C ASN A 17 -18.43 -15.06 11.02
N ALA A 18 -18.62 -13.76 11.26
CA ALA A 18 -18.54 -12.72 10.23
C ALA A 18 -17.11 -12.57 9.69
N MET A 19 -16.09 -12.55 10.56
CA MET A 19 -14.67 -12.52 10.15
C MET A 19 -14.26 -13.77 9.38
N LYS A 20 -14.71 -14.95 9.81
CA LYS A 20 -14.46 -16.21 9.10
C LYS A 20 -15.05 -16.20 7.69
N LYS A 21 -16.24 -15.61 7.50
CA LYS A 21 -16.84 -15.41 6.17
C LYS A 21 -16.09 -14.37 5.33
N LEU A 22 -15.54 -13.32 5.94
CA LEU A 22 -14.69 -12.34 5.26
C LEU A 22 -13.37 -12.93 4.77
N GLY A 23 -12.79 -13.89 5.50
CA GLY A 23 -11.60 -14.63 5.09
C GLY A 23 -11.83 -15.58 3.91
N SER A 24 -13.06 -16.10 3.75
CA SER A 24 -13.46 -17.00 2.65
C SER A 24 -13.97 -16.25 1.40
N LYS A 25 -13.43 -15.04 1.14
CA LYS A 25 -13.87 -14.19 0.02
C LYS A 25 -13.56 -14.85 -1.33
N LYS A 26 -14.56 -14.85 -2.22
CA LYS A 26 -14.37 -15.20 -3.64
C LYS A 26 -13.30 -14.29 -4.27
N PRO A 27 -12.49 -14.78 -5.23
CA PRO A 27 -11.53 -13.95 -5.93
C PRO A 27 -12.21 -12.70 -6.48
N GLN A 28 -11.60 -11.53 -6.27
CA GLN A 28 -12.12 -10.30 -6.84
C GLN A 28 -12.05 -10.39 -8.37
N LYS A 29 -13.10 -9.96 -9.06
CA LYS A 29 -13.09 -9.91 -10.54
C LYS A 29 -11.96 -8.98 -11.00
N PRO A 30 -11.20 -9.33 -12.05
CA PRO A 30 -10.16 -8.46 -12.57
C PRO A 30 -10.75 -7.12 -13.00
N ILE A 31 -10.00 -6.04 -12.78
CA ILE A 31 -10.43 -4.67 -13.08
C ILE A 31 -10.53 -4.52 -14.61
N PRO A 32 -11.64 -3.97 -15.14
CA PRO A 32 -11.81 -3.82 -16.58
C PRO A 32 -10.78 -2.84 -17.15
N ARG A 33 -10.15 -3.23 -18.26
CA ARG A 33 -9.17 -2.39 -18.97
C ARG A 33 -9.85 -1.13 -19.53
N PRO A 34 -9.27 0.06 -19.36
CA PRO A 34 -9.83 1.29 -19.90
C PRO A 34 -9.78 1.31 -21.44
N GLY A 35 -10.79 1.90 -22.08
CA GLY A 35 -10.91 1.97 -23.55
C GLY A 35 -9.94 2.95 -24.22
N ASN A 36 -9.42 3.94 -23.50
CA ASN A 36 -8.51 4.96 -24.04
C ASN A 36 -7.10 4.37 -24.23
N LYS A 37 -6.51 4.53 -25.43
CA LYS A 37 -5.18 3.96 -25.76
C LYS A 37 -4.08 4.34 -24.76
N LEU A 38 -3.99 5.63 -24.40
CA LEU A 38 -2.99 6.11 -23.45
C LEU A 38 -3.19 5.51 -22.06
N GLN A 39 -4.43 5.51 -21.57
CA GLN A 39 -4.76 4.95 -20.26
C GLN A 39 -4.60 3.42 -20.22
N GLY A 40 -4.89 2.74 -21.33
CA GLY A 40 -4.65 1.31 -21.49
C GLY A 40 -3.16 0.97 -21.41
N ALA A 41 -2.29 1.77 -22.03
CA ALA A 41 -0.85 1.58 -21.92
C ALA A 41 -0.33 1.81 -20.48
N VAL A 42 -0.84 2.84 -19.79
CA VAL A 42 -0.52 3.07 -18.38
C VAL A 42 -1.04 1.90 -17.53
N PHE A 43 -2.29 1.48 -17.72
CA PHE A 43 -2.87 0.32 -17.04
C PHE A 43 -2.01 -0.92 -17.21
N ASP A 44 -1.67 -1.27 -18.45
CA ASP A 44 -0.84 -2.45 -18.75
C ASP A 44 0.57 -2.34 -18.15
N PHE A 45 1.09 -1.13 -17.90
CA PHE A 45 2.37 -0.91 -17.23
C PHE A 45 2.28 -1.11 -15.72
N VAL A 46 1.33 -0.42 -15.04
CA VAL A 46 1.18 -0.53 -13.57
C VAL A 46 0.65 -1.89 -13.12
N THR A 47 -0.06 -2.65 -13.97
CA THR A 47 -0.53 -4.01 -13.62
C THR A 47 0.53 -5.10 -13.85
N LYS A 48 1.72 -4.76 -14.34
CA LYS A 48 2.80 -5.75 -14.47
C LYS A 48 3.35 -6.11 -13.10
N GLN A 49 3.50 -7.41 -12.86
CA GLN A 49 4.08 -7.91 -11.62
C GLN A 49 5.48 -7.37 -11.33
N VAL A 50 6.27 -7.06 -12.38
CA VAL A 50 7.58 -6.42 -12.23
C VAL A 50 7.46 -5.05 -11.57
N PHE A 51 6.43 -4.25 -11.93
CA PHE A 51 6.19 -2.96 -11.31
C PHE A 51 5.89 -3.11 -9.82
N ASP A 52 4.98 -4.02 -9.46
CA ASP A 52 4.64 -4.27 -8.05
C ASP A 52 5.84 -4.77 -7.23
N ILE A 53 6.70 -5.62 -7.80
CA ILE A 53 7.93 -6.08 -7.13
C ILE A 53 8.91 -4.92 -6.89
N LEU A 54 9.10 -4.04 -7.88
CA LEU A 54 9.98 -2.88 -7.73
C LEU A 54 9.51 -1.95 -6.62
N ILE A 55 8.21 -1.67 -6.56
CA ILE A 55 7.64 -0.82 -5.50
C ILE A 55 7.79 -1.50 -4.13
N MET A 56 7.54 -2.81 -4.04
CA MET A 56 7.72 -3.56 -2.79
C MET A 56 9.16 -3.48 -2.27
N ILE A 57 10.16 -3.60 -3.15
CA ILE A 57 11.58 -3.43 -2.78
C ILE A 57 11.85 -2.02 -2.26
N LEU A 58 11.33 -0.99 -2.94
CA LEU A 58 11.51 0.40 -2.53
C LEU A 58 10.88 0.69 -1.16
N ILE A 59 9.72 0.09 -0.85
CA ILE A 59 9.09 0.20 0.48
C ILE A 59 10.01 -0.38 1.56
N CYS A 60 10.60 -1.56 1.30
CA CYS A 60 11.56 -2.16 2.23
C CYS A 60 12.78 -1.26 2.44
N LEU A 61 13.31 -0.65 1.37
CA LEU A 61 14.44 0.26 1.46
C LEU A 61 14.10 1.53 2.26
N ASN A 62 12.93 2.12 2.03
CA ASN A 62 12.45 3.28 2.78
C ASN A 62 12.27 2.98 4.28
N MET A 63 11.79 1.77 4.62
CA MET A 63 11.70 1.34 6.01
C MET A 63 13.09 1.26 6.66
N VAL A 64 14.10 0.75 5.94
CA VAL A 64 15.48 0.71 6.42
C VAL A 64 16.06 2.11 6.62
N THR A 65 15.78 3.06 5.72
CA THR A 65 16.31 4.43 5.87
C THR A 65 15.75 5.14 7.09
N MET A 66 14.47 4.93 7.42
CA MET A 66 13.87 5.42 8.67
C MET A 66 14.49 4.75 9.91
N MET A 67 14.93 3.50 9.82
CA MET A 67 15.61 2.81 10.94
C MET A 67 17.04 3.29 11.17
N VAL A 68 17.70 3.85 10.15
CA VAL A 68 19.08 4.37 10.24
C VAL A 68 19.10 5.75 10.92
N GLU A 69 17.96 6.44 10.94
CA GLU A 69 17.80 7.72 11.62
C GLU A 69 18.13 7.58 13.13
N THR A 70 19.04 8.41 13.61
CA THR A 70 19.53 8.44 15.00
C THR A 70 19.52 9.89 15.51
N ASP A 71 19.37 10.15 16.82
CA ASP A 71 19.29 11.53 17.35
C ASP A 71 20.60 12.36 17.25
N ASN A 72 21.77 11.73 17.07
CA ASN A 72 23.08 12.39 17.10
C ASN A 72 23.85 12.23 15.77
N GLN A 73 23.24 12.63 14.65
CA GLN A 73 23.85 12.49 13.32
C GLN A 73 24.73 13.68 12.98
N SER A 74 25.70 13.48 12.09
CA SER A 74 26.39 14.60 11.45
C SER A 74 25.44 15.34 10.50
N ILE A 75 25.66 16.64 10.32
CA ILE A 75 24.92 17.49 9.37
C ILE A 75 24.98 16.91 7.94
N GLU A 76 26.09 16.26 7.58
CA GLU A 76 26.23 15.57 6.30
C GLU A 76 25.27 14.37 6.17
N MET A 77 25.13 13.56 7.22
CA MET A 77 24.21 12.42 7.23
C MET A 77 22.75 12.88 7.17
N GLU A 78 22.39 13.94 7.90
CA GLU A 78 21.06 14.54 7.89
C GLU A 78 20.67 15.00 6.47
N ASN A 79 21.57 15.71 5.77
CA ASN A 79 21.32 16.16 4.40
C ASN A 79 21.18 15.00 3.40
N ILE A 80 21.96 13.92 3.59
CA ILE A 80 21.87 12.71 2.75
C ILE A 80 20.54 12.00 2.99
N LEU A 81 20.15 11.77 4.25
CA LEU A 81 18.88 11.14 4.59
C LEU A 81 17.69 11.97 4.11
N PHE A 82 17.73 13.30 4.24
CA PHE A 82 16.71 14.19 3.70
C PHE A 82 16.58 14.04 2.17
N SER A 83 17.71 14.03 1.46
CA SER A 83 17.72 13.84 0.00
C SER A 83 17.14 12.47 -0.40
N ILE A 84 17.46 11.42 0.36
CA ILE A 84 16.93 10.06 0.11
C ILE A 84 15.42 10.00 0.38
N ASN A 85 14.95 10.56 1.51
CA ASN A 85 13.53 10.64 1.84
C ASN A 85 12.75 11.41 0.78
N LEU A 86 13.29 12.52 0.27
CA LEU A 86 12.69 13.28 -0.83
C LEU A 86 12.53 12.42 -2.10
N VAL A 87 13.55 11.64 -2.46
CA VAL A 87 13.49 10.73 -3.61
C VAL A 87 12.41 9.67 -3.41
N PHE A 88 12.31 9.06 -2.23
CA PHE A 88 11.25 8.09 -1.94
C PHE A 88 9.85 8.71 -2.07
N ILE A 89 9.65 9.91 -1.52
CA ILE A 89 8.37 10.61 -1.59
C ILE A 89 7.98 10.90 -3.05
N VAL A 90 8.91 11.37 -3.87
CA VAL A 90 8.66 11.61 -5.31
C VAL A 90 8.29 10.32 -6.03
N VAL A 91 8.99 9.21 -5.75
CA VAL A 91 8.73 7.92 -6.40
C VAL A 91 7.37 7.34 -5.97
N PHE A 92 7.04 7.31 -4.68
CA PHE A 92 5.76 6.80 -4.20
C PHE A 92 4.58 7.70 -4.57
N THR A 93 4.77 9.03 -4.60
CA THR A 93 3.76 9.95 -5.13
C THR A 93 3.51 9.67 -6.61
N GLY A 94 4.57 9.46 -7.40
CA GLY A 94 4.47 9.08 -8.81
C GLY A 94 3.75 7.76 -9.03
N GLU A 95 4.07 6.74 -8.22
CA GLU A 95 3.37 5.44 -8.17
C GLU A 95 1.87 5.64 -7.97
N CYS A 96 1.51 6.39 -6.91
CA CYS A 96 0.13 6.61 -6.53
C CYS A 96 -0.65 7.32 -7.65
N VAL A 97 -0.06 8.35 -8.25
CA VAL A 97 -0.67 9.08 -9.37
C VAL A 97 -0.84 8.15 -10.58
N LEU A 98 0.17 7.35 -10.94
CA LEU A 98 0.08 6.40 -12.04
C LEU A 98 -1.02 5.36 -11.82
N LYS A 99 -1.10 4.76 -10.63
CA LYS A 99 -2.14 3.80 -10.28
C LYS A 99 -3.53 4.45 -10.22
N MET A 100 -3.65 5.68 -9.75
CA MET A 100 -4.91 6.43 -9.75
C MET A 100 -5.39 6.73 -11.19
N LEU A 101 -4.49 7.08 -12.11
CA LEU A 101 -4.83 7.29 -13.52
C LEU A 101 -5.23 6.00 -14.23
N ALA A 102 -4.57 4.88 -13.93
CA ALA A 102 -4.90 3.58 -14.50
C ALA A 102 -6.23 3.03 -13.98
N LEU A 103 -6.40 3.00 -12.66
CA LEU A 103 -7.48 2.27 -11.97
C LEU A 103 -8.70 3.16 -11.65
N ARG A 104 -8.54 4.49 -11.64
CA ARG A 104 -9.61 5.47 -11.32
C ARG A 104 -10.30 5.11 -10.00
N GLN A 105 -11.62 4.88 -10.04
CA GLN A 105 -12.45 4.50 -8.88
C GLN A 105 -12.03 3.16 -8.25
N TYR A 106 -11.46 2.24 -9.05
CA TYR A 106 -11.02 0.94 -8.56
C TYR A 106 -9.77 1.03 -7.69
N TYR A 107 -9.02 2.15 -7.74
CA TYR A 107 -7.86 2.36 -6.87
C TYR A 107 -8.24 2.23 -5.38
N PHE A 108 -9.34 2.88 -4.97
CA PHE A 108 -9.85 2.88 -3.60
C PHE A 108 -10.57 1.58 -3.19
N THR A 109 -10.74 0.63 -4.10
CA THR A 109 -11.31 -0.69 -3.77
C THR A 109 -10.25 -1.67 -3.27
N ILE A 110 -8.98 -1.40 -3.56
CA ILE A 110 -7.84 -2.23 -3.18
C ILE A 110 -7.26 -1.66 -1.89
N GLY A 111 -7.41 -2.39 -0.78
CA GLY A 111 -6.95 -1.93 0.54
C GLY A 111 -5.44 -1.66 0.61
N TRP A 112 -4.62 -2.40 -0.14
CA TRP A 112 -3.18 -2.17 -0.23
C TRP A 112 -2.83 -0.81 -0.84
N ASN A 113 -3.54 -0.39 -1.89
CA ASN A 113 -3.34 0.93 -2.48
C ASN A 113 -3.75 2.05 -1.52
N ILE A 114 -4.78 1.83 -0.70
CA ILE A 114 -5.20 2.80 0.34
C ILE A 114 -4.11 2.94 1.40
N PHE A 115 -3.53 1.82 1.85
CA PHE A 115 -2.42 1.85 2.79
C PHE A 115 -1.23 2.64 2.24
N ASP A 116 -0.82 2.36 1.00
CA ASP A 116 0.27 3.08 0.34
C ASP A 116 -0.02 4.59 0.21
N PHE A 117 -1.25 4.96 -0.21
CA PHE A 117 -1.67 6.36 -0.26
C PHE A 117 -1.55 7.07 1.08
N VAL A 118 -1.95 6.43 2.18
CA VAL A 118 -1.84 7.01 3.53
C VAL A 118 -0.37 7.20 3.91
N VAL A 119 0.50 6.22 3.62
CA VAL A 119 1.94 6.33 3.88
C VAL A 119 2.53 7.53 3.14
N VAL A 120 2.19 7.73 1.87
CA VAL A 120 2.66 8.89 1.09
C VAL A 120 2.23 10.21 1.72
N ILE A 121 0.96 10.34 2.14
CA ILE A 121 0.46 11.56 2.78
C ILE A 121 1.19 11.83 4.10
N LEU A 122 1.39 10.80 4.93
CA LEU A 122 2.12 10.96 6.19
C LEU A 122 3.59 11.37 5.94
N SER A 123 4.24 10.83 4.91
CA SER A 123 5.60 11.22 4.55
C SER A 123 5.71 12.67 4.05
N ILE A 124 4.70 13.18 3.33
CA ILE A 124 4.68 14.60 2.90
C ILE A 124 4.46 15.53 4.09
N VAL A 125 3.61 15.14 5.04
CA VAL A 125 3.32 15.96 6.24
C VAL A 125 4.46 15.93 7.25
N GLY A 126 5.19 14.81 7.33
CA GLY A 126 6.34 14.65 8.23
C GLY A 126 7.66 15.21 7.70
N MET A 127 7.69 15.74 6.48
CA MET A 127 8.86 16.39 5.88
C MET A 127 9.04 17.82 6.37
#